data_AF-A0AAV3SMN2-F1
#
_entry.id   AF-A0AAV3SMN2-F1
#
_cell.length_a   1.000
_cell.length_b   1.000
_cell.length_c   1.000
_cell.angle_alpha   90.00
_cell.angle_beta   90.00
_cell.angle_gamma   90.00
#
_symmetry.space_group_name_H-M   'P 1'
#
loop_
_entity.id
_entity.type
_entity.pdbx_description
1 polymer ?
#
loop_
_entity_poly.entity_id
_entity_poly.type
_entity_poly.pdbx_seq_one_letter_code
_entity_poly.pdbx_strand_id
1 'polypeptide(L)' 'MKLALAVGAQSEGAVHSHIRRAREEDISSEKLQHTAVLAITTLGYPQAMAAMTWITDLLEEER' A
#
# COMPACT_ATOMS: atom_id res chain seq x y z
N MET A 1 -1.56 2.19 -10.24
CA MET A 1 -2.01 3.60 -10.12
C MET A 1 -3.01 3.83 -9.00
N LYS A 2 -4.13 3.09 -8.92
CA LYS A 2 -5.18 3.34 -7.89
C LYS A 2 -4.66 3.24 -6.44
N LEU A 3 -3.82 2.24 -6.13
CA LEU A 3 -3.14 2.13 -4.83
C LEU A 3 -2.30 3.37 -4.49
N ALA A 4 -1.48 3.85 -5.42
CA ALA A 4 -0.66 5.05 -5.22
C ALA A 4 -1.52 6.31 -4.98
N LEU A 5 -2.68 6.43 -5.63
CA LEU A 5 -3.62 7.52 -5.38
C LEU A 5 -4.24 7.44 -3.98
N ALA A 6 -4.59 6.24 -3.52
CA ALA A 6 -5.09 6.03 -2.16
C ALA A 6 -4.03 6.36 -1.10
N VAL A 7 -2.77 5.99 -1.36
CA VAL A 7 -1.60 6.38 -0.54
C VAL A 7 -1.43 7.90 -0.51
N GLY A 8 -1.46 8.56 -1.67
CA GLY A 8 -1.39 10.03 -1.78
C GLY A 8 -2.55 10.75 -1.09
N ALA A 9 -3.74 10.15 -1.09
CA ALA A 9 -4.91 10.65 -0.39
C ALA A 9 -4.91 10.33 1.11
N GLN A 10 -3.89 9.62 1.62
CA GLN A 10 -3.78 9.17 3.02
C GLN A 10 -5.04 8.43 3.50
N SER A 11 -5.61 7.60 2.64
CA SER A 11 -6.86 6.87 2.89
C SER A 11 -6.59 5.38 3.14
N GLU A 12 -6.42 5.01 4.41
CA GLU A 12 -6.20 3.62 4.85
C GLU A 12 -7.24 2.64 4.29
N GLY A 13 -8.53 2.96 4.42
CA GLY A 13 -9.60 2.11 3.91
C GLY A 13 -9.53 1.88 2.40
N ALA A 14 -9.12 2.88 1.62
CA ALA A 14 -8.92 2.76 0.19
C ALA A 14 -7.66 1.94 -0.15
N VAL A 15 -6.58 2.11 0.61
CA VAL A 15 -5.38 1.26 0.52
C VAL A 15 -5.75 -0.20 0.76
N HIS A 16 -6.46 -0.49 1.86
CA HIS A 16 -6.93 -1.84 2.18
C HIS A 16 -7.82 -2.44 1.08
N SER A 17 -8.75 -1.67 0.52
CA SER A 17 -9.58 -2.12 -0.60
C SER A 17 -8.77 -2.45 -1.85
N HIS A 18 -7.76 -1.66 -2.18
CA HIS A 18 -6.91 -1.90 -3.34
C HIS A 18 -5.95 -3.07 -3.16
N ILE A 19 -5.46 -3.33 -1.93
CA ILE A 19 -4.63 -4.50 -1.64
C ILE A 19 -5.41 -5.81 -1.79
N ARG A 20 -6.64 -5.90 -1.26
CA ARG A 20 -7.48 -7.10 -1.43
C ARG A 20 -7.72 -7.45 -2.91
N ARG A 21 -8.06 -6.45 -3.73
CA ARG A 21 -8.24 -6.65 -5.18
C ARG A 21 -6.94 -7.02 -5.89
N ALA A 22 -5.83 -6.40 -5.50
CA ALA A 22 -4.54 -6.72 -6.08
C ALA A 22 -4.10 -8.17 -5.78
N ARG A 23 -4.50 -8.71 -4.62
CA ARG A 23 -4.31 -10.12 -4.28
C ARG A 23 -5.16 -11.05 -5.15
N GLU A 24 -6.42 -10.69 -5.42
CA GLU A 24 -7.28 -11.41 -6.37
C GLU A 24 -6.69 -11.44 -7.80
N GLU A 25 -5.82 -10.47 -8.12
CA GLU A 25 -5.09 -10.37 -9.39
C GLU A 25 -3.66 -10.96 -9.33
N ASP A 26 -3.31 -11.71 -8.28
CA ASP A 26 -1.99 -12.33 -8.07
C ASP A 26 -0.80 -11.35 -8.16
N ILE A 27 -1.01 -10.08 -7.81
CA ILE A 27 0.06 -9.09 -7.75
C ILE A 27 0.94 -9.39 -6.53
N SER A 28 2.25 -9.56 -6.76
CA SER A 28 3.19 -9.88 -5.69
C SER A 28 3.23 -8.81 -4.59
N SER A 29 3.35 -9.26 -3.35
CA SER A 29 3.49 -8.43 -2.14
C SER A 29 4.58 -7.37 -2.27
N GLU A 30 5.73 -7.73 -2.85
CA GLU A 30 6.86 -6.82 -3.09
C GLU A 30 6.45 -5.63 -3.97
N LYS A 31 5.68 -5.86 -5.05
CA LYS A 31 5.21 -4.78 -5.94
C LYS A 31 4.24 -3.85 -5.22
N LEU A 32 3.42 -4.38 -4.30
CA LEU A 32 2.49 -3.59 -3.50
C LEU A 32 3.24 -2.72 -2.50
N GLN A 33 4.15 -3.30 -1.72
CA GLN A 33 5.01 -2.61 -0.77
C GLN A 33 5.90 -1.55 -1.45
N HIS A 34 6.37 -1.81 -2.68
CA HIS A 34 7.16 -0.85 -3.44
C HIS A 34 6.40 0.47 -3.69
N THR A 35 5.06 0.46 -3.69
CA THR A 35 4.28 1.70 -3.79
C THR A 35 4.54 2.64 -2.61
N ALA A 36 4.68 2.10 -1.39
CA ALA A 36 5.05 2.90 -0.22
C ALA A 36 6.51 3.38 -0.30
N VAL A 37 7.43 2.56 -0.80
CA VAL A 37 8.84 2.96 -1.02
C VAL A 37 8.93 4.16 -1.97
N LEU A 38 8.22 4.12 -3.10
CA LEU A 38 8.17 5.23 -4.06
C LEU A 38 7.50 6.49 -3.50
N ALA A 39 6.65 6.36 -2.48
CA ALA A 39 6.01 7.49 -1.83
C ALA A 39 6.99 8.32 -0.97
N ILE A 40 8.14 7.76 -0.54
CA ILE A 40 9.10 8.44 0.35
C ILE A 40 9.54 9.79 -0.22
N THR A 41 9.88 9.85 -1.51
CA THR A 41 10.38 11.08 -2.14
C THR A 41 9.28 12.08 -2.47
N THR A 42 8.02 11.64 -2.50
CA THR A 42 6.88 12.46 -2.95
C THR A 42 6.04 12.98 -1.78
N LEU A 43 5.78 12.12 -0.80
CA LEU A 43 4.93 12.39 0.36
C LEU A 43 5.72 12.53 1.67
N GLY A 44 7.01 12.20 1.64
CA GLY A 44 7.88 12.17 2.82
C GLY A 44 7.81 10.84 3.57
N TYR A 45 8.83 10.62 4.39
CA TYR A 45 9.01 9.36 5.14
C TYR A 45 7.81 9.00 6.04
N PRO A 46 7.21 9.92 6.83
CA PRO A 46 6.11 9.56 7.73
C PRO A 46 4.89 9.00 7.01
N GLN A 47 4.48 9.64 5.91
CA GLN A 47 3.32 9.22 5.12
C GLN A 47 3.59 7.90 4.36
N ALA A 48 4.83 7.74 3.88
CA ALA A 48 5.26 6.50 3.25
C ALA A 48 5.26 5.31 4.22
N MET A 49 5.70 5.52 5.47
CA MET A 49 5.67 4.47 6.50
C MET A 49 4.26 4.12 6.95
N ALA A 50 3.34 5.10 7.07
CA ALA A 50 1.93 4.82 7.32
C ALA A 50 1.34 3.93 6.21
N ALA A 51 1.60 4.27 4.95
CA ALA A 51 1.20 3.44 3.81
C ALA A 51 1.83 2.04 3.85
N MET A 52 3.10 1.91 4.24
CA MET A 52 3.77 0.62 4.38
C MET A 52 3.06 -0.26 5.42
N THR A 53 2.66 0.31 6.57
CA THR A 53 1.90 -0.40 7.60
C THR A 53 0.57 -0.90 7.05
N TRP A 54 -0.26 -0.03 6.49
CA TRP A 54 -1.57 -0.42 5.92
C TRP A 54 -1.48 -1.48 4.82
N ILE A 55 -0.44 -1.40 3.99
CA ILE A 55 -0.19 -2.42 2.96
C ILE A 55 0.17 -3.75 3.61
N THR A 56 1.05 -3.71 4.62
CA THR A 56 1.60 -4.90 5.27
C THR A 56 0.60 -5.59 6.19
N ASP A 57 -0.32 -4.85 6.81
CA ASP A 57 -1.39 -5.40 7.67
C ASP A 57 -2.15 -6.52 6.94
N LEU A 58 -2.50 -6.29 5.68
CA LEU A 58 -3.21 -7.27 4.85
C LEU A 58 -2.30 -8.28 4.16
N LEU A 59 -0.97 -8.12 4.27
CA LEU A 59 0.01 -9.07 3.73
C LEU A 59 0.45 -10.09 4.78
N GLU A 60 0.43 -9.72 6.07
CA GLU A 60 0.87 -10.54 7.20
C GLU A 60 -0.24 -11.33 7.89
N GLU A 61 -1.52 -11.04 7.63
CA GLU A 61 -2.70 -11.79 8.14
C GLU A 61 -2.73 -13.28 7.70
N GLU A 62 -1.79 -13.73 6.87
CA GLU A 62 -1.68 -15.09 6.33
C GLU A 62 -0.50 -15.89 6.92
N ARG A 63 -0.39 -15.92 8.26
CA ARG A 63 0.42 -16.90 8.99
C ARG A 63 -0.41 -17.81 9.87
#